data_AF-A0A1H5J4Q7-F1
#
_entry.id   AF-A0A1H5J4Q7-F1
#
_cell.length_a   1.000
_cell.length_b   1.000
_cell.length_c   1.000
_cell.angle_alpha   90.00
_cell.angle_beta   90.00
_cell.angle_gamma   90.00
#
_symmetry.space_group_name_H-M   'P 1'
#
loop_
_entity.id
_entity.type
_entity.pdbx_description
1 polymer ?
#
loop_
_entity_poly.entity_id
_entity_poly.type
_entity_poly.pdbx_seq_one_letter_code
_entity_poly.pdbx_strand_id
1 'polypeptide(L)'
;MMNSKLSVFQLRMRGWTRNLQSCGSWSIAVSFGGPPALIRSLLLVLALALGSGTVTADDLPCYPTFYQTKNIRCIDGLVSSLSTLKSAAPDARTGIHSNIEGAVGFLAGLFHDHPEERRRLLTNSVSVDVKGIYIESLYRAGLTSDARTYADANSLSELFKDYMNGNLSSITETKSTYIASVNDLLIGAYFASGDLRYINNILTNYITADDEIVSDAVRIGLLHSKFGSNLAGPGRPGGAASRAACDRYRCKLDPKNFLRVLTLSSAIWALQSLSDHDEGIKRYFAKFFESDQRLKRLSATELAAFQNYVTLSIAYAAVKDNPNINSALSIFEELGSARDMANAMQKKD
;
A
#
# COMPACT_ATOMS: atom_id res chain seq x y z
N MET A 1 -18.57 -37.13 6.30
CA MET A 1 -17.31 -37.11 5.51
C MET A 1 -17.60 -36.49 4.16
N MET A 2 -17.32 -35.19 3.99
CA MET A 2 -17.24 -34.52 2.69
C MET A 2 -16.14 -33.46 2.80
N ASN A 3 -15.23 -33.51 1.83
CA ASN A 3 -13.91 -32.89 1.79
C ASN A 3 -13.93 -31.37 1.92
N SER A 4 -13.38 -30.85 3.01
CA SER A 4 -12.85 -29.50 3.14
C SER A 4 -11.41 -29.46 2.60
N LYS A 5 -11.25 -29.28 1.29
CA LYS A 5 -9.98 -28.89 0.66
C LYS A 5 -10.18 -27.62 -0.16
N LEU A 6 -10.33 -26.50 0.53
CA LEU A 6 -9.98 -25.20 -0.01
C LEU A 6 -8.52 -24.98 0.38
N SER A 7 -7.62 -25.06 -0.59
CA SER A 7 -6.20 -24.79 -0.33
C SER A 7 -6.03 -23.35 0.15
N VAL A 8 -5.05 -23.11 1.02
CA VAL A 8 -4.64 -21.77 1.49
C VAL A 8 -4.43 -20.79 0.32
N PHE A 9 -4.07 -21.31 -0.85
CA PHE A 9 -3.93 -20.57 -2.11
C PHE A 9 -5.27 -20.08 -2.70
N GLN A 10 -6.37 -20.83 -2.56
CA GLN A 10 -7.71 -20.42 -3.03
C GLN A 10 -8.38 -19.37 -2.13
N LEU A 11 -7.98 -19.29 -0.85
CA LEU A 11 -8.40 -18.22 0.06
C LEU A 11 -7.70 -16.88 -0.26
N ARG A 12 -6.47 -16.91 -0.79
CA ARG A 12 -5.71 -15.71 -1.20
C ARG A 12 -6.30 -14.96 -2.40
N MET A 13 -7.06 -15.63 -3.27
CA MET A 13 -7.61 -15.05 -4.51
C MET A 13 -9.04 -14.49 -4.37
N ARG A 14 -9.83 -14.96 -3.39
CA ARG A 14 -11.27 -14.61 -3.29
C ARG A 14 -11.58 -13.26 -2.61
N GLY A 15 -10.60 -12.64 -1.94
CA GLY A 15 -10.82 -11.41 -1.16
C GLY A 15 -10.77 -10.09 -1.95
N TRP A 16 -10.25 -10.09 -3.19
CA TRP A 16 -9.92 -8.85 -3.87
C TRP A 16 -11.09 -8.10 -4.53
N THR A 17 -12.16 -8.80 -4.94
CA THR A 17 -13.28 -8.16 -5.64
C THR A 17 -14.22 -7.35 -4.73
N ARG A 18 -13.93 -7.24 -3.42
CA ARG A 18 -14.79 -6.52 -2.45
C ARG A 18 -14.06 -5.48 -1.57
N ASN A 19 -12.78 -5.17 -1.83
CA ASN A 19 -11.86 -4.49 -0.92
C ASN A 19 -11.82 -2.94 -0.92
N LEU A 20 -12.90 -2.26 -1.25
CA LEU A 20 -12.93 -0.78 -1.26
C LEU A 20 -13.51 -0.15 0.01
N GLN A 21 -13.60 -0.88 1.13
CA GLN A 21 -14.36 -0.43 2.31
C GLN A 21 -13.65 -0.51 3.67
N SER A 22 -12.38 -0.90 3.77
CA SER A 22 -11.73 -1.03 5.08
C SER A 22 -10.27 -0.61 5.12
N CYS A 23 -10.02 0.69 4.95
CA CYS A 23 -8.85 1.36 5.51
C CYS A 23 -9.29 2.72 6.06
N GLY A 24 -8.94 2.98 7.33
CA GLY A 24 -9.56 3.98 8.19
C GLY A 24 -9.49 5.42 7.71
N SER A 25 -10.56 6.15 8.02
CA SER A 25 -10.74 7.57 7.80
C SER A 25 -9.74 8.40 8.62
N TRP A 26 -8.95 9.24 7.94
CA TRP A 26 -8.26 10.37 8.56
C TRP A 26 -8.69 11.63 7.81
N SER A 27 -9.39 12.53 8.52
CA SER A 27 -9.87 13.80 7.97
C SER A 27 -8.84 14.88 8.26
N ILE A 28 -8.36 15.60 7.24
CA ILE A 28 -7.59 16.84 7.42
C ILE A 28 -8.29 17.96 6.65
N ALA A 29 -8.71 18.97 7.40
CA ALA A 29 -9.15 20.26 6.87
C ALA A 29 -7.91 21.13 6.57
N VAL A 30 -7.86 21.77 5.40
CA VAL A 30 -6.82 22.77 5.09
C VAL A 30 -7.46 24.00 4.44
N SER A 31 -7.11 25.17 4.97
CA SER A 31 -7.54 26.51 4.54
C SER A 31 -6.64 27.07 3.42
N PHE A 32 -7.20 27.99 2.61
CA PHE A 32 -6.69 28.45 1.32
C PHE A 32 -5.69 29.62 1.37
N GLY A 33 -4.86 29.70 0.32
CA GLY A 33 -4.30 30.93 -0.24
C GLY A 33 -3.47 30.67 -1.52
N GLY A 34 -3.96 31.09 -2.70
CA GLY A 34 -3.16 31.19 -3.96
C GLY A 34 -2.46 32.56 -4.06
N PRO A 35 -1.50 32.82 -4.98
CA PRO A 35 -1.69 32.89 -6.46
C PRO A 35 -0.41 32.51 -7.30
N PRO A 36 -0.11 33.07 -8.51
CA PRO A 36 -0.51 32.65 -9.86
C PRO A 36 0.65 32.15 -10.76
N ALA A 37 0.31 31.88 -12.03
CA ALA A 37 1.10 31.25 -13.10
C ALA A 37 2.48 31.86 -13.39
N LEU A 38 3.57 31.18 -13.01
CA LEU A 38 4.88 31.12 -13.73
C LEU A 38 5.92 30.16 -13.10
N ILE A 39 5.50 29.05 -12.48
CA ILE A 39 6.45 28.08 -11.86
C ILE A 39 6.09 26.65 -12.26
N ARG A 40 6.25 26.28 -13.54
CA ARG A 40 5.95 24.92 -14.02
C ARG A 40 7.09 23.91 -13.89
N SER A 41 8.26 24.30 -13.38
CA SER A 41 9.42 23.40 -13.26
C SER A 41 9.86 23.11 -11.82
N LEU A 42 9.28 23.79 -10.81
CA LEU A 42 9.60 23.58 -9.40
C LEU A 42 8.45 22.95 -8.57
N LEU A 43 7.23 22.88 -9.13
CA LEU A 43 6.03 22.43 -8.40
C LEU A 43 5.85 20.91 -8.29
N LEU A 44 6.64 20.10 -9.01
CA LEU A 44 6.58 18.63 -8.83
C LEU A 44 7.11 18.21 -7.44
N VAL A 45 8.06 18.97 -6.88
CA VAL A 45 8.67 18.70 -5.57
C VAL A 45 7.80 19.22 -4.42
N LEU A 46 7.00 20.27 -4.66
CA LEU A 46 6.11 20.86 -3.63
C LEU A 46 4.72 20.23 -3.56
N ALA A 47 4.18 19.69 -4.66
CA ALA A 47 2.86 19.05 -4.64
C ALA A 47 2.86 17.67 -3.94
N LEU A 48 4.04 17.07 -3.75
CA LEU A 48 4.27 15.92 -2.85
C LEU A 48 4.64 16.34 -1.42
N ALA A 49 4.66 17.64 -1.10
CA ALA A 49 5.14 18.18 0.18
C ALA A 49 4.11 19.00 0.98
N LEU A 50 2.85 19.12 0.52
CA LEU A 50 1.82 19.88 1.23
C LEU A 50 1.00 18.98 2.15
N GLY A 51 1.62 18.61 3.27
CA GLY A 51 1.02 17.87 4.38
C GLY A 51 1.80 18.04 5.69
N SER A 52 2.44 19.19 5.91
CA SER A 52 3.24 19.44 7.12
C SER A 52 2.36 19.80 8.31
N GLY A 53 1.91 18.78 9.05
CA GLY A 53 1.58 18.90 10.47
C GLY A 53 2.85 18.66 11.30
N THR A 54 3.16 19.54 12.24
CA THR A 54 4.23 19.30 13.22
C THR A 54 3.79 18.20 14.18
N VAL A 55 4.35 17.00 14.04
CA VAL A 55 4.15 15.88 14.98
C VAL A 55 5.27 15.92 16.00
N THR A 56 4.92 16.06 17.27
CA THR A 56 5.83 15.89 18.40
C THR A 56 6.29 14.44 18.50
N ALA A 57 7.55 14.21 18.89
CA ALA A 57 8.18 12.87 18.88
C ALA A 57 7.44 11.78 19.68
N ASP A 58 6.54 12.16 20.60
CA ASP A 58 5.74 11.24 21.42
C ASP A 58 4.47 10.70 20.72
N ASP A 59 4.06 11.27 19.57
CA ASP A 59 2.83 10.89 18.86
C ASP A 59 3.05 10.01 17.62
N LEU A 60 4.30 9.67 17.29
CA LEU A 60 4.55 8.76 16.16
C LEU A 60 4.26 7.31 16.60
N PRO A 61 3.44 6.55 15.84
CA PRO A 61 3.28 5.13 16.12
C PRO A 61 4.66 4.47 16.18
N CYS A 62 4.88 3.70 17.24
CA CYS A 62 6.18 3.13 17.63
C CYS A 62 6.82 2.26 16.52
N TYR A 63 5.98 1.63 15.71
CA TYR A 63 6.37 0.62 14.73
C TYR A 63 7.07 1.23 13.48
N PRO A 64 6.52 2.25 12.81
CA PRO A 64 7.20 2.93 11.70
C PRO A 64 8.57 3.54 12.01
N THR A 65 8.84 3.91 13.27
CA THR A 65 10.07 4.60 13.67
C THR A 65 11.09 3.68 14.33
N PHE A 66 10.83 2.38 14.44
CA PHE A 66 11.72 1.44 15.14
C PHE A 66 13.13 1.44 14.55
N TYR A 67 13.30 1.50 13.23
CA TYR A 67 14.64 1.51 12.64
C TYR A 67 15.49 2.70 13.09
N GLN A 68 14.88 3.82 13.47
CA GLN A 68 15.56 5.01 14.01
C GLN A 68 15.75 4.92 15.52
N THR A 69 14.69 4.55 16.24
CA THR A 69 14.64 4.62 17.72
C THR A 69 15.20 3.38 18.41
N LYS A 70 15.14 2.23 17.72
CA LYS A 70 15.43 0.89 18.25
C LYS A 70 14.70 0.60 19.56
N ASN A 71 13.53 1.20 19.76
CA ASN A 71 12.75 1.08 20.98
C ASN A 71 12.10 -0.31 21.09
N ILE A 72 12.68 -1.18 21.91
CA ILE A 72 12.24 -2.57 22.09
C ILE A 72 10.81 -2.66 22.64
N ARG A 73 10.33 -1.66 23.40
CA ARG A 73 8.94 -1.65 23.91
C ARG A 73 7.91 -1.64 22.78
N CYS A 74 8.27 -1.12 21.59
CA CYS A 74 7.41 -1.19 20.40
C CYS A 74 7.10 -2.63 20.01
N ILE A 75 8.06 -3.53 20.18
CA ILE A 75 7.97 -4.94 19.78
C ILE A 75 6.96 -5.66 20.67
N ASP A 76 7.00 -5.42 21.97
CA ASP A 76 6.07 -6.04 22.93
C ASP A 76 4.63 -5.56 22.68
N GLY A 77 4.46 -4.26 22.38
CA GLY A 77 3.16 -3.70 21.97
C GLY A 77 2.62 -4.32 20.67
N LEU A 78 3.48 -4.50 19.67
CA LEU A 78 3.14 -5.20 18.42
C LEU A 78 2.66 -6.62 18.70
N VAL A 79 3.47 -7.42 19.41
CA VAL A 79 3.14 -8.82 19.75
C VAL A 79 1.83 -8.92 20.53
N SER A 80 1.63 -8.02 21.49
CA SER A 80 0.37 -7.94 22.23
C SER A 80 -0.81 -7.66 21.30
N SER A 81 -0.68 -6.71 20.37
CA SER A 81 -1.76 -6.41 19.41
C SER A 81 -2.08 -7.60 18.50
N LEU A 82 -1.09 -8.36 18.05
CA LEU A 82 -1.29 -9.57 17.24
C LEU A 82 -2.12 -10.63 17.98
N SER A 83 -1.95 -10.76 19.29
CA SER A 83 -2.74 -11.70 20.11
C SER A 83 -4.23 -11.34 20.19
N THR A 84 -4.58 -10.08 19.91
CA THR A 84 -5.96 -9.58 19.93
C THR A 84 -6.67 -9.69 18.58
N LEU A 85 -5.93 -10.02 17.50
CA LEU A 85 -6.47 -10.30 16.17
C LEU A 85 -7.17 -11.68 16.16
N LYS A 86 -8.18 -11.87 17.01
CA LYS A 86 -9.09 -13.01 16.87
C LYS A 86 -9.69 -12.95 15.48
N SER A 87 -9.57 -14.06 14.73
CA SER A 87 -10.16 -14.33 13.41
C SER A 87 -11.45 -13.54 13.19
N ALA A 88 -11.33 -12.31 12.70
CA ALA A 88 -12.48 -11.53 12.33
C ALA A 88 -13.18 -12.24 11.16
N ALA A 89 -14.46 -11.92 10.99
CA ALA A 89 -15.29 -12.54 9.97
C ALA A 89 -14.59 -12.54 8.59
N PRO A 90 -14.86 -13.54 7.71
CA PRO A 90 -14.13 -13.74 6.45
C PRO A 90 -14.02 -12.52 5.53
N ASP A 91 -14.91 -11.54 5.73
CA ASP A 91 -15.01 -10.25 5.04
C ASP A 91 -14.06 -9.16 5.59
N ALA A 92 -13.67 -9.21 6.86
CA ALA A 92 -12.71 -8.28 7.48
C ALA A 92 -11.24 -8.66 7.23
N ARG A 93 -11.01 -9.80 6.57
CA ARG A 93 -9.69 -10.45 6.47
C ARG A 93 -8.64 -9.61 5.74
N THR A 94 -9.00 -8.67 4.90
CA THR A 94 -8.05 -8.05 3.94
C THR A 94 -7.24 -6.90 4.51
N GLY A 95 -7.86 -6.01 5.29
CA GLY A 95 -7.12 -5.02 6.10
C GLY A 95 -6.33 -5.68 7.23
N ILE A 96 -6.87 -6.76 7.81
CA ILE A 96 -6.18 -7.58 8.82
C ILE A 96 -4.98 -8.30 8.20
N HIS A 97 -5.11 -8.88 7.00
CA HIS A 97 -4.00 -9.53 6.29
C HIS A 97 -2.89 -8.54 5.92
N SER A 98 -3.24 -7.31 5.53
CA SER A 98 -2.24 -6.25 5.25
C SER A 98 -1.43 -5.90 6.52
N ASN A 99 -2.10 -5.77 7.66
CA ASN A 99 -1.44 -5.56 8.96
C ASN A 99 -0.59 -6.77 9.39
N ILE A 100 -1.05 -8.00 9.10
CA ILE A 100 -0.28 -9.23 9.38
C ILE A 100 0.96 -9.31 8.50
N GLU A 101 0.88 -9.04 7.19
CA GLU A 101 2.04 -9.08 6.29
C GLU A 101 3.07 -8.02 6.67
N GLY A 102 2.63 -6.81 7.04
CA GLY A 102 3.52 -5.82 7.67
C GLY A 102 4.23 -6.38 8.89
N ALA A 103 3.49 -6.94 9.84
CA ALA A 103 4.06 -7.54 11.05
C ALA A 103 5.04 -8.69 10.73
N VAL A 104 4.72 -9.58 9.79
CA VAL A 104 5.60 -10.65 9.31
C VAL A 104 6.89 -10.05 8.74
N GLY A 105 6.78 -9.01 7.92
CA GLY A 105 7.93 -8.35 7.30
C GLY A 105 8.86 -7.72 8.32
N PHE A 106 8.30 -7.02 9.30
CA PHE A 106 9.06 -6.43 10.40
C PHE A 106 9.72 -7.46 11.27
N LEU A 107 8.99 -8.50 11.69
CA LEU A 107 9.56 -9.58 12.49
C LEU A 107 10.61 -10.36 11.70
N ALA A 108 10.45 -10.52 10.38
CA ALA A 108 11.46 -11.13 9.53
C ALA A 108 12.75 -10.30 9.50
N GLY A 109 12.64 -8.97 9.31
CA GLY A 109 13.79 -8.06 9.39
C GLY A 109 14.44 -8.07 10.77
N LEU A 110 13.64 -7.98 11.84
CA LEU A 110 14.10 -8.04 13.22
C LEU A 110 14.81 -9.37 13.51
N PHE A 111 14.24 -10.50 13.12
CA PHE A 111 14.83 -11.81 13.34
C PHE A 111 16.12 -12.01 12.56
N HIS A 112 16.23 -11.41 11.37
CA HIS A 112 17.46 -11.44 10.59
C HIS A 112 18.58 -10.65 11.30
N ASP A 113 18.30 -9.41 11.70
CA ASP A 113 19.32 -8.45 12.15
C ASP A 113 19.58 -8.46 13.68
N HIS A 114 18.62 -8.92 14.48
CA HIS A 114 18.63 -8.83 15.94
C HIS A 114 18.45 -10.21 16.62
N PRO A 115 19.48 -11.07 16.64
CA PRO A 115 19.37 -12.46 17.13
C PRO A 115 19.02 -12.56 18.62
N GLU A 116 19.40 -11.58 19.44
CA GLU A 116 19.06 -11.53 20.87
C GLU A 116 17.57 -11.30 21.08
N GLU A 117 16.97 -10.35 20.35
CA GLU A 117 15.52 -10.10 20.38
C GLU A 117 14.73 -11.26 19.78
N ARG A 118 15.24 -11.87 18.70
CA ARG A 118 14.70 -13.13 18.18
C ARG A 118 14.61 -14.19 19.27
N ARG A 119 15.72 -14.44 20.00
CA ARG A 119 15.74 -15.45 21.06
C ARG A 119 14.72 -15.13 22.15
N ARG A 120 14.66 -13.87 22.62
CA ARG A 120 13.70 -13.41 23.63
C ARG A 120 12.26 -13.68 23.20
N LEU A 121 11.89 -13.30 21.98
CA LEU A 121 10.53 -13.45 21.46
C LEU A 121 10.13 -14.92 21.27
N LEU A 122 11.05 -15.76 20.79
CA LEU A 122 10.77 -17.19 20.59
C LEU A 122 10.66 -17.97 21.91
N THR A 123 11.27 -17.50 23.00
CA THR A 123 11.13 -18.14 24.32
C THR A 123 9.85 -17.74 25.06
N ASN A 124 9.22 -16.62 24.67
CA ASN A 124 8.01 -16.14 25.35
C ASN A 124 6.78 -16.98 24.99
N SER A 125 5.92 -17.19 25.98
CA SER A 125 4.61 -17.82 25.76
C SER A 125 3.68 -16.86 25.04
N VAL A 126 3.22 -17.23 23.85
CA VAL A 126 2.30 -16.46 23.00
C VAL A 126 1.20 -17.37 22.44
N SER A 127 0.12 -16.77 21.91
CA SER A 127 -0.98 -17.52 21.30
C SER A 127 -0.52 -18.29 20.05
N VAL A 128 -1.27 -19.34 19.68
CA VAL A 128 -0.97 -20.17 18.50
C VAL A 128 -0.92 -19.32 17.22
N ASP A 129 -1.80 -18.32 17.08
CA ASP A 129 -1.82 -17.41 15.93
C ASP A 129 -0.50 -16.62 15.81
N VAL A 130 0.00 -16.09 16.92
CA VAL A 130 1.29 -15.37 16.96
C VAL A 130 2.46 -16.32 16.65
N LYS A 131 2.41 -17.57 17.12
CA LYS A 131 3.42 -18.58 16.76
C LYS A 131 3.45 -18.83 15.25
N GLY A 132 2.29 -18.87 14.60
CA GLY A 132 2.18 -18.98 13.14
C GLY A 132 2.88 -17.82 12.41
N ILE A 133 2.69 -16.59 12.91
CA ILE A 133 3.36 -15.39 12.40
C ILE A 133 4.88 -15.49 12.61
N TYR A 134 5.35 -15.96 13.77
CA TYR A 134 6.79 -16.15 14.01
C TYR A 134 7.41 -17.18 13.06
N ILE A 135 6.74 -18.30 12.80
CA ILE A 135 7.22 -19.31 11.85
C ILE A 135 7.37 -18.72 10.45
N GLU A 136 6.36 -17.98 9.97
CA GLU A 136 6.45 -17.31 8.67
C GLU A 136 7.58 -16.27 8.66
N SER A 137 7.69 -15.47 9.71
CA SER A 137 8.73 -14.43 9.82
C SER A 137 10.14 -15.02 9.80
N LEU A 138 10.38 -16.12 10.52
CA LEU A 138 11.66 -16.84 10.50
C LEU A 138 11.96 -17.39 9.10
N TYR A 139 10.97 -17.99 8.45
CA TYR A 139 11.12 -18.52 7.10
C TYR A 139 11.46 -17.41 6.09
N ARG A 140 10.70 -16.31 6.14
CA ARG A 140 10.90 -15.11 5.31
C ARG A 140 12.22 -14.40 5.62
N ALA A 141 12.76 -14.53 6.83
CA ALA A 141 14.10 -14.04 7.20
C ALA A 141 15.25 -14.89 6.63
N GLY A 142 14.96 -16.00 5.93
CA GLY A 142 15.94 -16.96 5.46
C GLY A 142 16.44 -17.93 6.54
N LEU A 143 15.82 -17.93 7.72
CA LEU A 143 16.20 -18.75 8.87
C LEU A 143 15.40 -20.06 8.87
N THR A 144 15.49 -20.80 7.76
CA THR A 144 14.66 -22.00 7.52
C THR A 144 14.83 -23.09 8.57
N SER A 145 16.04 -23.27 9.10
CA SER A 145 16.31 -24.20 10.21
C SER A 145 15.56 -23.79 11.47
N ASP A 146 15.66 -22.52 11.84
CA ASP A 146 15.05 -21.98 13.06
C ASP A 146 13.53 -22.02 12.96
N ALA A 147 12.98 -21.70 11.78
CA ALA A 147 11.56 -21.81 11.49
C ALA A 147 11.04 -23.25 11.68
N ARG A 148 11.77 -24.25 11.16
CA ARG A 148 11.43 -25.66 11.34
C ARG A 148 11.50 -26.08 12.80
N THR A 149 12.61 -25.79 13.49
CA THR A 149 12.79 -26.14 14.90
C THR A 149 11.70 -25.52 15.77
N TYR A 150 11.37 -24.25 15.53
CA TYR A 150 10.30 -23.57 16.27
C TYR A 150 8.92 -24.16 15.98
N ALA A 151 8.64 -24.52 14.71
CA ALA A 151 7.40 -25.18 14.34
C ALA A 151 7.26 -26.56 14.99
N ASP A 152 8.30 -27.39 14.97
CA ASP A 152 8.31 -28.72 15.56
C ASP A 152 8.10 -28.66 17.08
N ALA A 153 8.81 -27.75 17.77
CA ALA A 153 8.68 -27.53 19.21
C ALA A 153 7.29 -27.07 19.65
N ASN A 154 6.49 -26.53 18.73
CA ASN A 154 5.14 -26.00 18.98
C ASN A 154 4.04 -26.80 18.29
N SER A 155 4.34 -27.99 17.73
CA SER A 155 3.37 -28.83 17.02
C SER A 155 2.70 -28.15 15.81
N LEU A 156 3.46 -27.30 15.10
CA LEU A 156 3.02 -26.55 13.91
C LEU A 156 3.79 -26.95 12.63
N SER A 157 4.37 -28.15 12.59
CA SER A 157 5.19 -28.63 11.47
C SER A 157 4.44 -28.66 10.12
N GLU A 158 3.13 -28.92 10.11
CA GLU A 158 2.33 -28.88 8.87
C GLU A 158 2.22 -27.46 8.29
N LEU A 159 2.08 -26.45 9.15
CA LEU A 159 2.09 -25.05 8.71
C LEU A 159 3.42 -24.67 8.05
N PHE A 160 4.54 -25.13 8.62
CA PHE A 160 5.86 -24.92 8.03
C PHE A 160 6.00 -25.62 6.66
N LYS A 161 5.46 -26.84 6.51
CA LYS A 161 5.43 -27.54 5.21
C LYS A 161 4.62 -26.76 4.18
N ASP A 162 3.51 -26.14 4.56
CA ASP A 162 2.71 -25.31 3.65
C ASP A 162 3.51 -24.11 3.12
N TYR A 163 4.31 -23.46 3.96
CA TYR A 163 5.19 -22.37 3.53
C TYR A 163 6.30 -22.83 2.57
N MET A 164 6.92 -23.98 2.86
CA MET A 164 7.90 -24.61 1.97
C MET A 164 7.30 -24.95 0.60
N ASN A 165 6.10 -25.56 0.59
CA ASN A 165 5.40 -25.94 -0.64
C ASN A 165 4.95 -24.70 -1.43
N GLY A 166 4.61 -23.61 -0.73
CA GLY A 166 4.30 -22.32 -1.34
C GLY A 166 5.52 -21.59 -1.91
N ASN A 167 6.74 -22.07 -1.63
CA ASN A 167 8.01 -21.48 -2.05
C ASN A 167 8.06 -19.96 -1.80
N LEU A 168 7.67 -19.54 -0.58
CA LEU A 168 7.66 -18.11 -0.25
C LEU A 168 9.10 -17.59 -0.24
N SER A 169 9.37 -16.56 -1.04
CA SER A 169 10.69 -15.94 -1.10
C SER A 169 11.04 -15.26 0.23
N SER A 170 12.34 -15.20 0.52
CA SER A 170 12.87 -14.40 1.63
C SER A 170 12.58 -12.91 1.41
N ILE A 171 12.52 -12.11 2.48
CA ILE A 171 12.27 -10.65 2.37
C ILE A 171 13.33 -9.94 1.53
N THR A 172 14.57 -10.43 1.50
CA THR A 172 15.69 -9.85 0.74
C THR A 172 15.57 -10.10 -0.76
N GLU A 173 14.95 -11.21 -1.17
CA GLU A 173 14.72 -11.59 -2.57
C GLU A 173 13.34 -11.16 -3.09
N THR A 174 12.42 -10.82 -2.18
CA THR A 174 11.03 -10.50 -2.50
C THR A 174 10.93 -9.19 -3.29
N LYS A 175 10.20 -9.23 -4.41
CA LYS A 175 9.83 -8.07 -5.22
C LYS A 175 8.31 -7.97 -5.33
N SER A 176 7.79 -6.75 -5.26
CA SER A 176 6.34 -6.53 -5.34
C SER A 176 5.89 -6.36 -6.78
N THR A 177 5.18 -7.36 -7.31
CA THR A 177 4.74 -7.33 -8.72
C THR A 177 3.21 -7.37 -8.88
N TYR A 178 2.53 -8.32 -8.23
CA TYR A 178 1.10 -8.58 -8.45
C TYR A 178 0.30 -8.76 -7.15
N ILE A 179 0.91 -8.57 -5.99
CA ILE A 179 0.28 -8.81 -4.70
C ILE A 179 0.51 -7.58 -3.84
N ALA A 180 -0.52 -6.75 -3.64
CA ALA A 180 -0.39 -5.51 -2.89
C ALA A 180 0.12 -5.73 -1.46
N SER A 181 -0.25 -6.83 -0.80
CA SER A 181 0.20 -7.13 0.56
C SER A 181 1.70 -7.44 0.66
N VAL A 182 2.37 -7.71 -0.46
CA VAL A 182 3.85 -7.77 -0.51
C VAL A 182 4.47 -6.38 -0.30
N ASN A 183 3.77 -5.29 -0.63
CA ASN A 183 4.23 -3.94 -0.26
C ASN A 183 4.27 -3.79 1.25
N ASP A 184 3.22 -4.25 1.96
CA ASP A 184 3.16 -4.17 3.41
C ASP A 184 4.27 -4.99 4.06
N LEU A 185 4.51 -6.21 3.57
CA LEU A 185 5.65 -7.05 3.97
C LEU A 185 6.99 -6.31 3.83
N LEU A 186 7.24 -5.69 2.68
CA LEU A 186 8.49 -4.97 2.42
C LEU A 186 8.60 -3.68 3.26
N ILE A 187 7.49 -2.98 3.50
CA ILE A 187 7.45 -1.81 4.40
C ILE A 187 7.74 -2.23 5.85
N GLY A 188 7.17 -3.33 6.31
CA GLY A 188 7.49 -3.89 7.62
C GLY A 188 8.98 -4.20 7.77
N ALA A 189 9.58 -4.85 6.76
CA ALA A 189 11.02 -5.13 6.74
C ALA A 189 11.87 -3.85 6.77
N TYR A 190 11.44 -2.79 6.06
CA TYR A 190 12.04 -1.47 6.15
C TYR A 190 11.94 -0.89 7.57
N PHE A 191 10.79 -0.97 8.22
CA PHE A 191 10.63 -0.46 9.58
C PHE A 191 11.51 -1.15 10.63
N ALA A 192 11.89 -2.41 10.40
CA ALA A 192 12.84 -3.11 11.28
C ALA A 192 14.29 -2.64 11.06
N SER A 193 14.69 -2.53 9.79
CA SER A 193 16.10 -2.41 9.38
C SER A 193 16.54 -1.00 9.00
N GLY A 194 15.64 -0.18 8.42
CA GLY A 194 15.95 1.07 7.74
C GLY A 194 16.51 0.89 6.32
N ASP A 195 16.49 -0.34 5.79
CA ASP A 195 17.12 -0.65 4.51
C ASP A 195 16.23 -0.26 3.31
N LEU A 196 16.69 0.74 2.56
CA LEU A 196 16.01 1.25 1.37
C LEU A 196 15.89 0.23 0.23
N ARG A 197 16.60 -0.90 0.27
CA ARG A 197 16.41 -2.00 -0.69
C ARG A 197 14.97 -2.52 -0.69
N TYR A 198 14.30 -2.56 0.46
CA TYR A 198 12.90 -3.02 0.53
C TYR A 198 11.96 -2.04 -0.17
N ILE A 199 12.18 -0.74 0.02
CA ILE A 199 11.46 0.32 -0.68
C ILE A 199 11.74 0.27 -2.19
N ASN A 200 12.99 0.02 -2.57
CA ASN A 200 13.35 -0.19 -3.97
C ASN A 200 12.64 -1.40 -4.59
N ASN A 201 12.50 -2.50 -3.85
CA ASN A 201 11.81 -3.71 -4.31
C ASN A 201 10.31 -3.52 -4.51
N ILE A 202 9.70 -2.55 -3.81
CA ILE A 202 8.35 -2.06 -4.08
C ILE A 202 8.32 -1.28 -5.40
N LEU A 203 9.26 -0.35 -5.58
CA LEU A 203 9.26 0.60 -6.70
C LEU A 203 9.72 -0.01 -8.03
N THR A 204 10.56 -1.04 -8.03
CA THR A 204 11.17 -1.60 -9.25
C THR A 204 10.15 -2.04 -10.30
N ASN A 205 8.94 -2.43 -9.90
CA ASN A 205 7.87 -2.82 -10.82
C ASN A 205 7.41 -1.67 -11.74
N TYR A 206 7.56 -0.40 -11.33
CA TYR A 206 7.30 0.76 -12.19
C TYR A 206 8.19 0.80 -13.42
N ILE A 207 9.45 0.36 -13.29
CA ILE A 207 10.44 0.43 -14.38
C ILE A 207 10.00 -0.44 -15.55
N THR A 208 9.41 -1.60 -15.27
CA THR A 208 9.06 -2.62 -16.28
C THR A 208 7.57 -2.69 -16.60
N ALA A 209 6.74 -1.83 -16.01
CA ALA A 209 5.32 -1.77 -16.30
C ALA A 209 5.02 -0.90 -17.52
N ASP A 210 3.97 -1.25 -18.26
CA ASP A 210 3.50 -0.46 -19.40
C ASP A 210 3.01 0.92 -18.94
N ASP A 211 3.12 1.94 -19.81
CA ASP A 211 2.77 3.33 -19.49
C ASP A 211 1.33 3.47 -18.98
N GLU A 212 0.39 2.71 -19.55
CA GLU A 212 -1.03 2.70 -19.14
C GLU A 212 -1.20 2.17 -17.71
N ILE A 213 -0.55 1.04 -17.40
CA ILE A 213 -0.57 0.44 -16.06
C ILE A 213 0.02 1.40 -15.03
N VAL A 214 1.16 2.04 -15.37
CA VAL A 214 1.80 3.02 -14.49
C VAL A 214 0.89 4.23 -14.26
N SER A 215 0.29 4.77 -15.32
CA SER A 215 -0.57 5.95 -15.24
C SER A 215 -1.82 5.68 -14.41
N ASP A 216 -2.51 4.57 -14.67
CA ASP A 216 -3.69 4.16 -13.92
C ASP A 216 -3.35 3.87 -12.45
N ALA A 217 -2.20 3.24 -12.19
CA ALA A 217 -1.73 2.98 -10.83
C ALA A 217 -1.43 4.28 -10.07
N VAL A 218 -0.72 5.23 -10.69
CA VAL A 218 -0.46 6.56 -10.09
C VAL A 218 -1.78 7.26 -9.78
N ARG A 219 -2.72 7.27 -10.73
CA ARG A 219 -4.03 7.90 -10.55
C ARG A 219 -4.82 7.30 -9.39
N ILE A 220 -4.96 5.98 -9.37
CA ILE A 220 -5.68 5.26 -8.30
C ILE A 220 -4.96 5.48 -6.96
N GLY A 221 -3.63 5.47 -6.95
CA GLY A 221 -2.82 5.75 -5.76
C GLY A 221 -3.10 7.16 -5.20
N LEU A 222 -3.13 8.19 -6.05
CA LEU A 222 -3.44 9.56 -5.66
C LEU A 222 -4.87 9.71 -5.12
N LEU A 223 -5.86 9.08 -5.78
CA LEU A 223 -7.24 9.02 -5.29
C LEU A 223 -7.30 8.35 -3.91
N HIS A 224 -6.55 7.28 -3.71
CA HIS A 224 -6.50 6.57 -2.44
C HIS A 224 -5.89 7.41 -1.33
N SER A 225 -4.75 8.06 -1.60
CA SER A 225 -4.09 8.95 -0.63
C SER A 225 -4.97 10.10 -0.19
N LYS A 226 -5.80 10.66 -1.07
CA LYS A 226 -6.63 11.82 -0.74
C LYS A 226 -8.01 11.49 -0.19
N PHE A 227 -8.64 10.43 -0.69
CA PHE A 227 -10.04 10.11 -0.42
C PHE A 227 -10.25 8.77 0.29
N GLY A 228 -9.17 8.09 0.66
CA GLY A 228 -9.23 6.77 1.27
C GLY A 228 -9.93 5.76 0.35
N SER A 229 -10.59 4.78 0.97
CA SER A 229 -11.17 3.65 0.25
C SER A 229 -12.31 4.02 -0.71
N ASN A 230 -12.88 5.23 -0.58
CA ASN A 230 -13.90 5.73 -1.49
C ASN A 230 -13.36 5.94 -2.92
N LEU A 231 -12.06 6.26 -3.05
CA LEU A 231 -11.38 6.56 -4.32
C LEU A 231 -12.10 7.62 -5.18
N ALA A 232 -12.83 8.53 -4.55
CA ALA A 232 -13.60 9.55 -5.24
C ALA A 232 -13.81 10.77 -4.35
N GLY A 233 -13.90 11.95 -4.98
CA GLY A 233 -14.15 13.21 -4.31
C GLY A 233 -15.55 13.30 -3.68
N PRO A 234 -15.80 14.34 -2.87
CA PRO A 234 -17.10 14.54 -2.22
C PRO A 234 -18.26 14.56 -3.23
N GLY A 235 -19.35 13.86 -2.94
CA GLY A 235 -20.54 13.79 -3.80
C GLY A 235 -20.38 12.92 -5.05
N ARG A 236 -19.25 12.21 -5.20
CA ARG A 236 -18.97 11.30 -6.32
C ARG A 236 -19.19 9.84 -5.93
N PRO A 237 -19.59 8.97 -6.88
CA PRO A 237 -19.81 7.55 -6.60
C PRO A 237 -18.49 6.82 -6.32
N GLY A 238 -18.39 6.19 -5.16
CA GLY A 238 -17.20 5.44 -4.75
C GLY A 238 -16.85 4.27 -5.69
N GLY A 239 -15.54 4.01 -5.82
CA GLY A 239 -14.99 2.83 -6.49
C GLY A 239 -15.11 2.82 -8.03
N ALA A 240 -15.44 3.94 -8.68
CA ALA A 240 -15.50 4.03 -10.13
C ALA A 240 -14.15 3.68 -10.79
N ALA A 241 -13.04 4.23 -10.27
CA ALA A 241 -11.69 3.94 -10.76
C ALA A 241 -11.32 2.47 -10.70
N SER A 242 -11.68 1.77 -9.62
CA SER A 242 -11.42 0.33 -9.50
C SER A 242 -12.27 -0.52 -10.43
N ARG A 243 -13.54 -0.12 -10.67
CA ARG A 243 -14.39 -0.79 -11.66
C ARG A 243 -13.83 -0.60 -13.07
N ALA A 244 -13.49 0.64 -13.43
CA ALA A 244 -12.87 0.96 -14.71
C ALA A 244 -11.54 0.21 -14.92
N ALA A 245 -10.69 0.10 -13.89
CA ALA A 245 -9.48 -0.71 -13.95
C ALA A 245 -9.80 -2.20 -14.16
N CYS A 246 -10.78 -2.76 -13.44
CA CYS A 246 -11.17 -4.16 -13.65
C CYS A 246 -11.65 -4.41 -15.08
N ASP A 247 -12.46 -3.51 -15.64
CA ASP A 247 -12.99 -3.67 -16.99
C ASP A 247 -11.88 -3.51 -18.04
N ARG A 248 -11.06 -2.46 -17.94
CA ARG A 248 -9.92 -2.20 -18.83
C ARG A 248 -8.93 -3.36 -18.86
N TYR A 249 -8.58 -3.88 -17.68
CA TYR A 249 -7.61 -4.97 -17.53
C TYR A 249 -8.26 -6.35 -17.39
N ARG A 250 -9.54 -6.49 -17.77
CA ARG A 250 -10.27 -7.75 -17.88
C ARG A 250 -10.15 -8.65 -16.64
N CYS A 251 -10.36 -8.10 -15.45
CA CYS A 251 -10.05 -8.77 -14.18
C CYS A 251 -10.78 -10.10 -13.96
N LYS A 252 -11.90 -10.33 -14.66
CA LYS A 252 -12.67 -11.59 -14.61
C LYS A 252 -12.08 -12.70 -15.50
N LEU A 253 -11.30 -12.35 -16.52
CA LEU A 253 -10.73 -13.28 -17.49
C LEU A 253 -9.24 -13.53 -17.22
N ASP A 254 -8.47 -12.45 -17.06
CA ASP A 254 -7.05 -12.50 -16.72
C ASP A 254 -6.74 -11.36 -15.73
N PRO A 255 -6.65 -11.65 -14.42
CA PRO A 255 -6.50 -10.61 -13.41
C PRO A 255 -5.08 -10.04 -13.33
N LYS A 256 -4.11 -10.55 -14.10
CA LYS A 256 -2.69 -10.21 -13.90
C LYS A 256 -2.40 -8.72 -13.95
N ASN A 257 -2.86 -8.04 -14.99
CA ASN A 257 -2.60 -6.60 -15.17
C ASN A 257 -3.43 -5.76 -14.19
N PHE A 258 -4.66 -6.17 -13.88
CA PHE A 258 -5.47 -5.54 -12.84
C PHE A 258 -4.77 -5.60 -11.48
N LEU A 259 -4.29 -6.78 -11.08
CA LEU A 259 -3.54 -6.96 -9.83
C LEU A 259 -2.23 -6.17 -9.82
N ARG A 260 -1.55 -6.07 -10.98
CA ARG A 260 -0.35 -5.24 -11.14
C ARG A 260 -0.65 -3.77 -10.88
N VAL A 261 -1.72 -3.22 -11.49
CA VAL A 261 -2.16 -1.84 -11.27
C VAL A 261 -2.43 -1.57 -9.80
N LEU A 262 -3.11 -2.49 -9.12
CA LEU A 262 -3.47 -2.31 -7.72
C LEU A 262 -2.27 -2.44 -6.77
N THR A 263 -1.30 -3.29 -7.13
CA THR A 263 -0.04 -3.42 -6.40
C THR A 263 0.80 -2.17 -6.53
N LEU A 264 0.85 -1.57 -7.73
CA LEU A 264 1.53 -0.30 -7.94
C LEU A 264 0.76 0.84 -7.25
N SER A 265 -0.56 0.90 -7.36
CA SER A 265 -1.35 1.98 -6.73
C SER A 265 -1.24 1.96 -5.20
N SER A 266 -1.23 0.79 -4.58
CA SER A 266 -1.00 0.69 -3.13
C SER A 266 0.42 1.10 -2.75
N ALA A 267 1.41 0.91 -3.62
CA ALA A 267 2.77 1.41 -3.40
C ALA A 267 2.82 2.94 -3.36
N ILE A 268 2.14 3.64 -4.27
CA ILE A 268 2.04 5.11 -4.22
C ILE A 268 1.44 5.56 -2.90
N TRP A 269 0.29 4.98 -2.55
CA TRP A 269 -0.43 5.34 -1.33
C TRP A 269 0.43 5.14 -0.08
N ALA A 270 1.01 3.95 0.07
CA ALA A 270 1.82 3.62 1.23
C ALA A 270 3.08 4.48 1.31
N LEU A 271 3.81 4.68 0.20
CA LEU A 271 5.03 5.48 0.19
C LEU A 271 4.77 6.98 0.37
N GLN A 272 3.63 7.50 -0.08
CA GLN A 272 3.22 8.86 0.23
C GLN A 272 2.94 9.02 1.72
N SER A 273 2.15 8.10 2.31
CA SER A 273 1.88 8.12 3.75
C SER A 273 3.16 8.01 4.59
N LEU A 274 4.13 7.21 4.14
CA LEU A 274 5.45 7.13 4.80
C LEU A 274 6.25 8.43 4.66
N SER A 275 6.22 9.04 3.47
CA SER A 275 6.94 10.28 3.16
C SER A 275 6.51 11.46 4.02
N ASP A 276 5.27 11.46 4.53
CA ASP A 276 4.77 12.49 5.45
C ASP A 276 5.48 12.48 6.81
N HIS A 277 6.12 11.36 7.17
CA HIS A 277 6.79 11.15 8.46
C HIS A 277 8.28 10.83 8.34
N ASP A 278 8.79 10.58 7.13
CA ASP A 278 10.16 10.16 6.87
C ASP A 278 10.75 10.91 5.66
N GLU A 279 11.54 11.94 5.93
CA GLU A 279 12.22 12.77 4.91
C GLU A 279 13.27 11.97 4.11
N GLY A 280 13.78 10.86 4.63
CA GLY A 280 14.64 9.93 3.89
C GLY A 280 13.85 9.23 2.78
N ILE A 281 12.70 8.66 3.13
CA ILE A 281 11.77 8.01 2.19
C ILE A 281 11.26 9.02 1.17
N LYS A 282 10.83 10.20 1.61
CA LYS A 282 10.34 11.27 0.73
C LYS A 282 11.34 11.62 -0.37
N ARG A 283 12.61 11.84 0.00
CA ARG A 283 13.69 12.12 -0.96
C ARG A 283 13.97 10.92 -1.87
N TYR A 284 14.00 9.70 -1.32
CA TYR A 284 14.24 8.50 -2.10
C TYR A 284 13.14 8.26 -3.15
N PHE A 285 11.89 8.35 -2.73
CA PHE A 285 10.71 8.16 -3.56
C PHE A 285 10.61 9.20 -4.67
N ALA A 286 10.82 10.48 -4.36
CA ALA A 286 10.89 11.54 -5.36
C ALA A 286 12.02 11.29 -6.37
N LYS A 287 13.24 11.01 -5.89
CA LYS A 287 14.41 10.76 -6.73
C LYS A 287 14.20 9.57 -7.66
N PHE A 288 13.51 8.51 -7.22
CA PHE A 288 13.21 7.35 -8.04
C PHE A 288 12.44 7.75 -9.31
N PHE A 289 11.33 8.48 -9.16
CA PHE A 289 10.55 8.95 -10.32
C PHE A 289 11.29 9.99 -11.15
N GLU A 290 12.08 10.86 -10.52
CA GLU A 290 12.86 11.88 -11.24
C GLU A 290 14.01 11.31 -12.07
N SER A 291 14.56 10.17 -11.65
CA SER A 291 15.69 9.51 -12.30
C SER A 291 15.35 8.84 -13.64
N ASP A 292 14.06 8.56 -13.87
CA ASP A 292 13.56 7.96 -15.11
C ASP A 292 12.66 8.98 -15.84
N GLN A 293 13.05 9.38 -17.05
CA GLN A 293 12.33 10.40 -17.82
C GLN A 293 10.88 10.00 -18.16
N ARG A 294 10.65 8.70 -18.39
CA ARG A 294 9.31 8.16 -18.68
C ARG A 294 8.45 8.27 -17.43
N LEU A 295 8.93 7.76 -16.29
CA LEU A 295 8.19 7.80 -15.03
C LEU A 295 7.94 9.24 -14.57
N LYS A 296 8.93 10.12 -14.68
CA LYS A 296 8.79 11.57 -14.40
C LYS A 296 7.65 12.20 -15.19
N ARG A 297 7.56 11.91 -16.49
CA ARG A 297 6.52 12.47 -17.37
C ARG A 297 5.14 11.93 -17.04
N LEU A 298 5.03 10.62 -16.81
CA LEU A 298 3.75 9.98 -16.47
C LEU A 298 3.25 10.50 -15.13
N SER A 299 4.09 10.52 -14.09
CA SER A 299 3.71 11.00 -12.76
C SER A 299 3.31 12.48 -12.78
N ALA A 300 4.03 13.33 -13.53
CA ALA A 300 3.68 14.74 -13.69
C ALA A 300 2.31 14.93 -14.36
N THR A 301 2.01 14.12 -15.38
CA THR A 301 0.74 14.19 -16.11
C THR A 301 -0.43 13.80 -15.22
N GLU A 302 -0.29 12.69 -14.50
CA GLU A 302 -1.33 12.19 -13.60
C GLU A 302 -1.54 13.09 -12.39
N LEU A 303 -0.46 13.67 -11.84
CA LEU A 303 -0.55 14.65 -10.76
C LEU A 303 -1.32 15.91 -11.18
N ALA A 304 -1.06 16.42 -12.39
CA ALA A 304 -1.79 17.58 -12.91
C ALA A 304 -3.28 17.28 -13.15
N ALA A 305 -3.59 16.09 -13.71
CA ALA A 305 -4.97 15.64 -13.91
C ALA A 305 -5.68 15.48 -12.55
N PHE A 306 -5.00 14.92 -11.55
CA PHE A 306 -5.53 14.76 -10.21
C PHE A 306 -5.82 16.09 -9.51
N GLN A 307 -4.93 17.09 -9.63
CA GLN A 307 -5.17 18.43 -9.09
C GLN A 307 -6.42 19.09 -9.70
N ASN A 308 -6.62 18.92 -11.02
CA ASN A 308 -7.85 19.35 -11.68
C ASN A 308 -9.06 18.59 -11.15
N TYR A 309 -8.95 17.27 -10.92
CA TYR A 309 -10.02 16.44 -10.40
C TYR A 309 -10.46 16.89 -9.01
N VAL A 310 -9.50 17.16 -8.11
CA VAL A 310 -9.78 17.66 -6.76
C VAL A 310 -10.51 19.00 -6.82
N THR A 311 -10.04 19.92 -7.66
CA THR A 311 -10.64 21.26 -7.83
C THR A 311 -12.07 21.16 -8.35
N LEU A 312 -12.29 20.35 -9.40
CA LEU A 312 -13.62 20.13 -9.97
C LEU A 312 -14.54 19.39 -9.01
N SER A 313 -14.04 18.47 -8.19
CA SER A 313 -14.85 17.75 -7.19
C SER A 313 -15.40 18.71 -6.13
N ILE A 314 -14.59 19.67 -5.70
CA ILE A 314 -15.02 20.73 -4.77
C ILE A 314 -16.06 21.64 -5.43
N ALA A 315 -15.82 22.06 -6.68
CA ALA A 315 -16.77 22.87 -7.43
C ALA A 315 -18.11 22.13 -7.67
N TYR A 316 -18.06 20.84 -7.96
CA TYR A 316 -19.24 19.98 -8.11
C TYR A 316 -20.06 19.91 -6.82
N ALA A 317 -19.39 19.76 -5.67
CA ALA A 317 -20.06 19.76 -4.37
C ALA A 317 -20.76 21.10 -4.06
N ALA A 318 -20.24 22.22 -4.57
CA ALA A 318 -20.78 23.56 -4.35
C ALA A 318 -21.91 23.95 -5.33
N VAL A 319 -21.76 23.66 -6.62
CA VAL A 319 -22.68 24.15 -7.67
C VAL A 319 -23.78 23.13 -7.99
N LYS A 320 -23.50 21.83 -7.80
CA LYS A 320 -24.36 20.67 -8.14
C LYS A 320 -24.86 20.68 -9.61
N ASP A 321 -25.05 19.51 -10.19
CA ASP A 321 -25.70 19.32 -11.51
C ASP A 321 -25.09 20.02 -12.75
N ASN A 322 -23.87 20.57 -12.68
CA ASN A 322 -23.19 21.06 -13.87
C ASN A 322 -22.74 19.87 -14.76
N PRO A 323 -23.28 19.71 -15.99
CA PRO A 323 -23.03 18.53 -16.82
C PRO A 323 -21.58 18.42 -17.30
N ASN A 324 -20.93 19.55 -17.56
CA ASN A 324 -19.53 19.58 -18.00
C ASN A 324 -18.58 19.17 -16.88
N ILE A 325 -18.79 19.69 -15.66
CA ILE A 325 -18.02 19.29 -14.48
C ILE A 325 -18.25 17.80 -14.17
N ASN A 326 -19.51 17.35 -14.20
CA ASN A 326 -19.84 15.95 -13.99
C ASN A 326 -19.14 15.03 -15.01
N SER A 327 -19.18 15.40 -16.29
CA SER A 327 -18.52 14.65 -17.36
C SER A 327 -17.00 14.60 -17.19
N ALA A 328 -16.37 15.73 -16.89
CA ALA A 328 -14.92 15.79 -16.67
C ALA A 328 -14.49 14.93 -15.47
N LEU A 329 -15.25 14.96 -14.37
CA LEU A 329 -15.00 14.12 -13.20
C LEU A 329 -15.16 12.63 -13.52
N SER A 330 -16.22 12.25 -14.25
CA SER A 330 -16.44 10.86 -14.67
C SER A 330 -15.32 10.35 -15.57
N ILE A 331 -14.82 11.16 -16.51
CA ILE A 331 -13.68 10.78 -17.36
C ILE A 331 -12.45 10.44 -16.52
N PHE A 332 -12.13 11.26 -15.50
CA PHE A 332 -11.00 10.98 -14.62
C PHE A 332 -11.20 9.68 -13.83
N GLU A 333 -12.39 9.52 -13.24
CA GLU A 333 -12.81 8.34 -12.48
C GLU A 333 -12.86 7.06 -13.31
N GLU A 334 -13.15 7.16 -14.60
CA GLU A 334 -13.18 6.03 -15.55
C GLU A 334 -11.82 5.80 -16.23
N LEU A 335 -10.76 6.39 -15.67
CA LEU A 335 -9.39 6.26 -16.14
C LEU A 335 -9.14 6.81 -17.56
N GLY A 336 -9.98 7.74 -18.04
CA GLY A 336 -9.82 8.43 -19.32
C GLY A 336 -8.64 9.40 -19.34
N SER A 337 -8.28 9.97 -20.50
CA SER A 337 -7.08 10.82 -20.58
C SER A 337 -7.30 12.20 -19.96
N ALA A 338 -6.21 12.84 -19.50
CA ALA A 338 -6.24 14.23 -19.04
C ALA A 338 -6.72 15.20 -20.13
N ARG A 339 -6.48 14.86 -21.40
CA ARG A 339 -6.96 15.62 -22.57
C ARG A 339 -8.49 15.53 -22.69
N ASP A 340 -9.06 14.34 -22.52
CA ASP A 340 -10.52 14.15 -22.60
C ASP A 340 -11.23 14.89 -21.47
N MET A 341 -10.65 14.87 -20.28
CA MET A 341 -11.14 15.63 -19.13
C MET A 341 -11.15 17.15 -19.42
N ALA A 342 -10.07 17.68 -20.01
CA ALA A 342 -10.01 19.09 -20.40
C ALA A 342 -11.01 19.44 -21.51
N ASN A 343 -11.20 18.55 -22.49
CA ASN A 343 -12.16 18.73 -23.57
C ASN A 343 -13.62 18.76 -23.06
N ALA A 344 -13.95 17.92 -22.06
CA ALA A 344 -15.29 17.92 -21.45
C ALA A 344 -15.63 19.26 -20.79
N MET A 345 -14.64 19.97 -20.24
CA MET A 345 -14.81 21.31 -19.67
C MET A 345 -15.00 22.42 -20.73
N GLN A 346 -14.66 22.15 -21.99
CA GLN A 346 -14.72 23.13 -23.09
C GLN A 346 -15.98 22.99 -23.95
N LYS A 347 -16.76 21.91 -23.80
CA LYS A 347 -18.03 21.77 -24.51
C LYS A 347 -18.98 22.89 -24.07
N LYS A 348 -19.18 23.86 -24.95
CA LYS A 348 -20.25 24.83 -24.81
C LYS A 348 -21.54 24.15 -25.23
N ASP A 349 -22.53 24.17 -24.35
CA ASP A 349 -23.92 23.98 -24.75
C ASP A 349 -24.36 25.12 -25.67
#